data_AF-A0A562EMZ4-F1
#
_entry.id   AF-A0A562EMZ4-F1
#
_cell.length_a   1.000
_cell.length_b   1.000
_cell.length_c   1.000
_cell.angle_alpha   90.00
_cell.angle_beta   90.00
_cell.angle_gamma   90.00
#
_symmetry.space_group_name_H-M   'P 1'
#
loop_
_entity.id
_entity.type
_entity.pdbx_description
1 polymer ?
#
loop_
_entity_poly.entity_id
_entity_poly.type
_entity_poly.pdbx_seq_one_letter_code
_entity_poly.pdbx_strand_id
1 'polypeptide(L)' 'MARQPSVFVRSLTMEEGRWLQKISRTAKDPIKLRRAIVVLMSAQG' A
#
# COMPACT_ATOMS: atom_id res chain seq x y z
N MET A 1 15.56 -10.83 1.56
CA MET A 1 14.14 -10.46 1.69
C MET A 1 14.06 -8.97 2.01
N ALA A 2 13.34 -8.14 1.26
CA ALA A 2 13.17 -6.73 1.63
C ALA A 2 12.42 -6.66 2.98
N ARG A 3 12.88 -5.81 3.92
CA ARG A 3 12.24 -5.66 5.22
C ARG A 3 10.79 -5.21 5.02
N GLN A 4 9.84 -5.95 5.59
CA GLN A 4 8.44 -5.54 5.57
C GLN A 4 8.28 -4.24 6.37
N PRO A 5 7.67 -3.20 5.80
CA PRO A 5 7.37 -1.98 6.55
C PRO A 5 6.34 -2.28 7.64
N SER A 6 6.55 -1.76 8.86
CA SER A 6 5.62 -1.89 9.99
C SER A 6 4.79 -0.62 10.20
N VAL A 7 4.50 0.12 9.13
CA VAL A 7 3.95 1.49 9.20
C VAL A 7 2.42 1.48 9.31
N PHE A 8 1.78 0.40 8.87
CA PHE A 8 0.33 0.22 8.93
C PHE A 8 0.04 -1.08 9.68
N VAL A 9 -0.61 -0.96 10.85
CA VAL A 9 -0.76 -2.06 11.82
C VAL A 9 -2.17 -2.66 11.81
N ARG A 10 -3.08 -2.10 11.02
CA ARG A 10 -4.45 -2.60 10.88
C ARG A 10 -4.64 -3.33 9.56
N SER A 11 -5.47 -4.36 9.57
CA SER A 11 -5.92 -5.04 8.36
C SER A 11 -6.66 -4.07 7.44
N LEU A 12 -6.41 -4.20 6.14
CA LEU A 12 -7.15 -3.47 5.11
C LEU A 12 -8.44 -4.21 4.79
N THR A 13 -9.52 -3.46 4.54
CA THR A 13 -10.69 -4.04 3.89
C THR A 13 -10.39 -4.36 2.42
N MET A 14 -11.20 -5.22 1.81
CA MET A 14 -11.09 -5.51 0.36
C MET A 14 -11.23 -4.25 -0.50
N GLU A 15 -12.09 -3.32 -0.10
CA GLU A 15 -12.31 -2.06 -0.82
C GLU A 15 -11.08 -1.16 -0.77
N GLU A 16 -10.47 -1.03 0.42
CA GLU A 16 -9.25 -0.27 0.63
C GLU A 16 -8.08 -0.88 -0.16
N GLY A 17 -7.96 -2.20 -0.16
CA GLY A 17 -6.96 -2.92 -0.97
C GLY A 17 -7.11 -2.64 -2.47
N ARG A 18 -8.34 -2.68 -3.00
CA ARG A 18 -8.62 -2.35 -4.40
C ARG A 18 -8.30 -0.90 -4.73
N TRP A 19 -8.64 0.02 -3.83
CA TRP A 19 -8.36 1.45 -4.01
C TRP A 19 -6.85 1.73 -4.02
N LEU A 20 -6.09 1.14 -3.10
CA LEU A 20 -4.63 1.25 -3.08
C LEU A 20 -3.97 0.63 -4.31
N GLN A 21 -4.48 -0.52 -4.79
CA GLN A 21 -4.01 -1.11 -6.04
C GLN A 21 -4.27 -0.17 -7.22
N LYS A 22 -5.44 0.49 -7.28
CA LYS A 22 -5.73 1.49 -8.31
C LYS A 22 -4.71 2.63 -8.27
N ILE A 23 -4.44 3.21 -7.09
CA ILE A 23 -3.42 4.26 -6.92
C ILE A 23 -2.04 3.78 -7.37
N SER A 24 -1.64 2.57 -6.98
CA SER A 24 -0.33 2.03 -7.35
C SER A 24 -0.14 1.88 -8.87
N ARG A 25 -1.24 1.78 -9.63
CA ARG A 25 -1.22 1.64 -11.09
C ARG A 25 -1.38 2.95 -11.84
N THR A 26 -2.06 3.94 -11.26
CA THR A 26 -2.45 5.17 -11.98
C THR A 26 -1.81 6.45 -11.46
N ALA A 27 -1.21 6.44 -10.27
CA ALA A 27 -0.63 7.63 -9.68
C ALA A 27 0.62 8.09 -10.45
N LYS A 28 0.59 9.33 -10.95
CA LYS A 28 1.76 10.01 -11.53
C LYS A 28 2.68 10.63 -10.46
N ASP A 29 2.12 10.89 -9.28
CA ASP A 29 2.86 11.42 -8.13
C ASP A 29 3.67 10.28 -7.47
N PRO A 30 5.02 10.35 -7.48
CA PRO A 30 5.87 9.29 -6.95
C PRO A 30 5.70 9.10 -5.43
N ILE A 31 5.32 10.15 -4.69
CA ILE A 31 5.09 10.07 -3.24
C ILE A 31 3.81 9.28 -2.98
N LYS A 32 2.73 9.55 -3.72
CA LYS A 32 1.47 8.80 -3.61
C LYS A 32 1.65 7.33 -3.98
N LEU A 33 2.39 7.05 -5.05
CA LEU A 33 2.74 5.69 -5.47
C LEU A 33 3.49 4.95 -4.35
N ARG A 34 4.56 5.56 -3.82
CA ARG A 34 5.39 4.94 -2.78
C ARG A 34 4.59 4.67 -1.51
N ARG A 35 3.75 5.63 -1.07
CA ARG A 35 2.88 5.45 0.10
C ARG A 35 1.90 4.30 -0.10
N ALA A 36 1.24 4.20 -1.25
CA ALA A 36 0.31 3.12 -1.54
C ALA A 36 0.98 1.73 -1.48
N ILE A 37 2.18 1.60 -2.06
CA ILE A 37 2.97 0.35 -2.02
C ILE A 37 3.36 0.00 -0.57
N VAL A 38 3.86 0.96 0.20
CA VAL A 38 4.27 0.74 1.61
C VAL A 38 3.07 0.28 2.45
N VAL A 39 1.90 0.87 2.26
CA VAL A 39 0.67 0.46 2.98
C VAL A 39 0.24 -0.95 2.56
N LEU A 40 0.22 -1.25 1.25
CA LEU A 40 -0.10 -2.59 0.75
C LEU A 40 0.86 -3.66 1.27
N MET A 41 2.15 -3.35 1.38
CA MET A 41 3.15 -4.28 1.93
C MET A 41 3.01 -4.46 3.44
N SER A 42 2.66 -3.40 4.17
CA SER A 42 2.49 -3.47 5.64
C SER A 42 1.30 -4.35 6.01
N ALA A 43 0.23 -4.33 5.21
CA ALA A 43 -1.02 -5.06 5.47
C ALA A 43 -1.00 -6.55 5.08
N GLN A 44 0.08 -7.03 4.45
CA GLN A 44 0.25 -8.45 4.06
C GLN A 44 0.90 -9.30 5.18
N GLY A 45 1.07 -8.74 6.38
CA GLY A 45 1.64 -9.41 7.56
C GLY A 45 0.58 -9.91 8.53
#